data_AF-A0A1X7UC41-F1
#
_entry.id   AF-A0A1X7UC41-F1
#
_cell.length_a   1.000
_cell.length_b   1.000
_cell.length_c   1.000
_cell.angle_alpha   90.00
_cell.angle_beta   90.00
_cell.angle_gamma   90.00
#
_symmetry.space_group_name_H-M   'P 1'
#
loop_
_entity.id
_entity.type
_entity.pdbx_description
1 polymer ?
#
loop_
_entity_poly.entity_id
_entity_poly.type
_entity_poly.pdbx_seq_one_letter_code
_entity_poly.pdbx_strand_id
1 'polypeptide(L)' 'MKHLNKTIDNFWTRWRSEYLLGLREQHCISKRSTKEGQVSVGDVVIIHKDNLKRGFWDLGTVTELIPGKNRLI' A
#
# COMPACT_ATOMS: atom_id res chain seq x y z
N MET A 1 17.12 22.25 -27.21
CA MET A 1 16.93 20.96 -26.50
C MET A 1 17.88 20.72 -25.31
N LYS A 2 18.76 21.65 -24.90
CA LYS A 2 19.65 21.42 -23.73
C LYS A 2 18.95 21.51 -22.36
N HIS A 3 17.94 22.37 -22.25
CA HIS A 3 17.21 22.57 -20.99
C HIS A 3 16.32 21.39 -20.59
N LEU A 4 15.66 20.73 -21.56
CA LEU A 4 14.79 19.59 -21.27
C LEU A 4 15.56 18.40 -20.69
N ASN A 5 16.73 18.10 -21.28
CA ASN A 5 17.60 17.03 -20.77
C ASN A 5 18.08 17.31 -19.35
N LYS A 6 18.44 18.57 -19.05
CA LYS A 6 18.84 18.97 -17.69
C LYS A 6 17.67 18.84 -16.69
N THR A 7 16.46 19.20 -17.09
CA THR A 7 15.27 19.06 -16.24
C THR A 7 14.93 17.60 -15.96
N ILE A 8 14.98 16.73 -16.98
CA ILE A 8 14.74 15.29 -16.84
C ILE A 8 15.83 14.64 -15.97
N ASP A 9 17.09 15.00 -16.17
CA ASP A 9 18.21 14.47 -15.38
C ASP A 9 18.12 14.89 -13.90
N ASN A 10 17.75 16.15 -13.65
CA ASN A 10 17.46 16.64 -12.30
C ASN A 10 16.27 15.91 -11.67
N PHE A 11 15.20 15.65 -12.44
CA PHE A 11 14.05 14.89 -11.96
C PHE A 11 14.46 13.47 -11.54
N TRP A 12 15.16 12.74 -12.40
CA TRP A 12 15.59 11.37 -12.08
C TRP A 12 16.61 11.31 -10.95
N THR A 13 17.45 12.32 -10.80
CA THR A 13 18.40 12.42 -9.68
C THR A 13 17.67 12.63 -8.36
N ARG A 14 16.71 13.57 -8.31
CA ARG A 14 15.89 13.79 -7.11
C ARG A 14 14.99 12.59 -6.82
N TRP A 15 14.34 12.04 -7.84
CA TRP A 15 13.50 10.86 -7.69
C TRP A 15 14.29 9.69 -7.09
N ARG A 16 15.48 9.35 -7.62
CA ARG A 16 16.29 8.26 -7.06
C ARG A 16 16.75 8.52 -5.61
N SER A 17 17.13 9.77 -5.30
CA SER A 17 17.61 10.13 -3.97
C SER A 17 16.49 10.15 -2.93
N GLU A 18 15.34 10.70 -3.29
CA GLU A 18 14.26 10.98 -2.34
C GLU A 18 13.24 9.83 -2.29
N TYR A 19 12.95 9.17 -3.42
CA TYR A 19 11.92 8.14 -3.50
C TYR A 19 12.25 6.91 -2.66
N LEU A 20 13.49 6.43 -2.69
CA LEU A 20 13.87 5.24 -1.91
C LEU A 20 13.85 5.50 -0.39
N LEU A 21 14.21 6.71 0.03
CA LEU A 21 14.13 7.14 1.43
C LEU A 21 12.67 7.27 1.86
N GLY A 22 11.84 7.95 1.07
CA GLY A 22 10.40 8.06 1.32
C GLY A 22 9.69 6.69 1.30
N LEU A 23 10.07 5.80 0.38
CA LEU A 23 9.51 4.45 0.31
C LEU A 23 9.83 3.65 1.57
N ARG A 24 11.07 3.72 2.09
CA ARG A 24 11.45 3.08 3.35
C ARG A 24 10.60 3.61 4.51
N GLU A 25 10.42 4.93 4.62
CA GLU A 25 9.62 5.54 5.68
C GLU A 25 8.16 5.10 5.60
N GLN A 26 7.55 5.13 4.41
CA GLN A 26 6.17 4.66 4.19
C GLN A 26 6.00 3.17 4.48
N HIS A 27 6.93 2.32 4.04
CA HIS A 27 6.89 0.88 4.35
C HIS A 27 7.11 0.59 5.83
N CYS A 28 7.98 1.35 6.51
CA CYS A 28 8.19 1.23 7.94
C CYS A 28 6.97 1.69 8.73
N ILE A 29 6.28 2.76 8.31
CA ILE A 29 5.00 3.18 8.88
C ILE A 29 3.96 2.09 8.68
N SER A 30 3.83 1.55 7.47
CA SER A 30 2.92 0.41 7.22
C SER A 30 3.23 -0.78 8.13
N LYS A 31 4.50 -1.19 8.25
CA LYS A 31 4.91 -2.31 9.14
C LYS A 31 4.72 -2.01 10.63
N ARG A 32 4.89 -0.76 11.08
CA ARG A 32 4.72 -0.35 12.48
C ARG A 32 3.26 -0.08 12.85
N SER A 33 2.45 0.38 11.89
CA SER A 33 1.00 0.54 12.00
C SER A 33 0.24 -0.76 11.73
N THR A 34 0.92 -1.80 11.23
CA THR A 34 0.43 -3.16 11.29
C THR A 34 0.50 -3.61 12.74
N LYS A 35 -0.43 -3.08 13.56
CA LYS A 35 -1.01 -3.91 14.63
C LYS A 35 -1.51 -5.14 13.91
N GLU A 36 -0.85 -6.26 14.16
CA GLU A 36 -1.07 -7.50 13.45
C GLU A 36 -2.58 -7.82 13.40
N GLY A 37 -3.16 -7.78 12.19
CA GLY A 37 -4.34 -8.57 11.83
C GLY A 37 -5.74 -8.05 12.18
N GLN A 38 -5.92 -7.01 12.99
CA GLN A 38 -7.29 -6.59 13.37
C GLN A 38 -7.92 -5.63 12.35
N VAL A 39 -8.62 -6.21 11.38
CA VAL A 39 -9.57 -5.52 10.52
C VAL A 39 -10.80 -5.13 11.35
N SER A 40 -11.29 -3.90 11.18
CA SER A 40 -12.49 -3.37 11.84
C SER A 40 -13.64 -3.15 10.84
N VAL A 41 -14.87 -3.15 11.35
CA VAL A 41 -16.05 -2.74 10.55
C VAL A 41 -15.87 -1.28 10.13
N GLY A 42 -16.08 -1.00 8.84
CA GLY A 42 -15.86 0.30 8.22
C GLY A 42 -14.51 0.46 7.53
N ASP A 43 -13.57 -0.48 7.72
CA ASP A 43 -12.28 -0.43 7.04
C ASP A 43 -12.43 -0.72 5.54
N VAL A 44 -11.70 0.04 4.73
CA VAL A 44 -11.61 -0.16 3.27
C VAL A 44 -10.47 -1.13 2.98
N VAL A 45 -10.78 -2.23 2.31
CA VAL A 45 -9.86 -3.34 2.03
C VAL A 45 -9.83 -3.67 0.54
N ILE A 46 -8.75 -4.33 0.11
CA ILE A 46 -8.63 -4.87 -1.24
C ILE A 46 -8.93 -6.37 -1.20
N ILE A 47 -9.86 -6.82 -2.04
CA ILE A 47 -10.35 -8.20 -2.08
C ILE A 47 -9.53 -9.00 -3.09
N HIS A 48 -8.77 -9.98 -2.60
CA HIS A 48 -7.99 -10.89 -3.43
C HIS A 48 -8.89 -11.71 -4.36
N LYS A 49 -8.54 -11.74 -5.65
CA LYS A 49 -9.17 -12.62 -6.64
C LYS A 49 -8.08 -13.35 -7.41
N ASP A 50 -8.05 -14.68 -7.29
CA ASP A 50 -7.00 -15.53 -7.87
C ASP A 50 -6.87 -15.37 -9.39
N ASN A 51 -8.00 -15.12 -10.08
CA ASN A 51 -8.04 -15.00 -11.54
C ASN A 51 -7.71 -13.58 -12.06
N LEU A 52 -7.39 -12.63 -11.18
CA LEU A 52 -7.13 -11.24 -11.56
C LEU A 52 -5.75 -10.80 -11.09
N LYS A 53 -5.05 -10.04 -11.95
CA LYS A 53 -3.81 -9.37 -11.54
C LYS A 53 -4.13 -8.37 -10.43
N ARG A 54 -3.17 -8.14 -9.52
CA ARG A 54 -3.30 -7.24 -8.36
C ARG A 54 -3.96 -5.88 -8.66
N GLY A 55 -3.66 -5.29 -9.82
CA GLY A 55 -4.23 -3.99 -10.22
C GLY A 55 -5.73 -4.00 -10.54
N PHE A 56 -6.34 -5.19 -10.64
CA PHE A 56 -7.77 -5.39 -10.89
C PHE A 56 -8.48 -6.07 -9.71
N TRP A 57 -7.85 -6.09 -8.54
CA TRP A 57 -8.55 -6.52 -7.33
C TRP A 57 -9.58 -5.48 -6.92
N ASP A 58 -10.72 -5.96 -6.43
CA ASP A 58 -11.81 -5.07 -6.05
C ASP A 58 -11.50 -4.37 -4.73
N LEU A 59 -12.03 -3.15 -4.59
CA LEU A 59 -12.06 -2.43 -3.33
C LEU A 59 -13.40 -2.71 -2.64
N GLY A 60 -13.37 -2.99 -1.34
CA GLY A 60 -14.57 -3.21 -0.55
C GLY A 60 -14.47 -2.59 0.83
N THR A 61 -15.61 -2.42 1.50
CA THR A 61 -15.67 -1.98 2.89
C THR A 61 -16.14 -3.14 3.75
N VAL A 62 -15.49 -3.33 4.90
CA VAL A 62 -15.84 -4.39 5.85
C VAL A 62 -17.15 -4.01 6.54
N THR A 63 -18.21 -4.80 6.30
CA THR A 63 -19.53 -4.56 6.91
C THR A 63 -19.71 -5.31 8.22
N GLU A 64 -19.11 -6.49 8.34
CA GLU A 64 -19.24 -7.36 9.50
C GLU A 64 -17.99 -8.23 9.65
N LEU A 65 -17.63 -8.55 10.89
CA LEU A 65 -16.55 -9.48 11.22
C LEU A 65 -17.17 -10.79 11.73
N ILE A 66 -16.96 -11.87 11.00
CA ILE A 66 -17.43 -13.19 11.40
C ILE A 66 -16.33 -13.84 12.26
N PRO A 67 -16.55 -14.07 13.56
CA PRO A 67 -15.55 -14.68 14.41
C PRO A 67 -15.29 -16.12 13.95
N GLY A 68 -14.02 -16.47 13.76
CA GLY A 68 -13.63 -17.84 13.44
C GLY A 68 -14.08 -18.81 14.53
N LYS A 69 -14.36 -20.06 14.13
CA LYS A 69 -14.85 -21.16 14.99
C LYS A 69 -14.03 -21.40 16.28
N ASN A 70 -12.84 -20.82 16.39
CA ASN A 70 -11.95 -20.95 17.53
C ASN A 70 -11.81 -19.70 18.42
N ARG A 71 -12.76 -18.73 18.46
CA ARG A 71 -12.83 -17.64 19.47
C ARG A 71 -11.49 -17.01 19.91
N LEU A 72 -10.51 -16.92 19.02
CA LEU A 72 -9.24 -16.27 19.28
C LEU A 72 -9.18 -15.08 18.33
N ILE A 73 -9.32 -13.91 18.97
CA ILE A 73 -9.27 -12.56 18.44
C ILE A 73 -7.83 -12.07 18.57
#